data_AF-A0A6P1DVH1-F1
#
_entry.id   AF-A0A6P1DVH1-F1
#
_cell.length_a   1.000
_cell.length_b   1.000
_cell.length_c   1.000
_cell.angle_alpha   90.00
_cell.angle_beta   90.00
_cell.angle_gamma   90.00
#
_symmetry.space_group_name_H-M   'P 1'
#
loop_
_entity.id
_entity.type
_entity.pdbx_description
1 polymer ?
#
loop_
_entity_poly.entity_id
_entity_poly.type
_entity_poly.pdbx_seq_one_letter_code
_entity_poly.pdbx_strand_id
1 'polypeptide(L)' 'MAFVSIQCLHCGQHEVVKRGKTSDGKQRYLCTNAHFTANTFIVPTV' A
#
# COMPACT_ATOMS: atom_id res chain seq x y z
N MET A 1 9.06 6.53 8.66
CA MET A 1 7.98 6.06 7.78
C MET A 1 7.28 7.27 7.20
N ALA A 2 6.95 7.26 5.91
CA ALA A 2 6.20 8.34 5.27
C ALA A 2 4.81 7.81 4.88
N PHE A 3 3.77 8.43 5.43
CA PHE A 3 2.38 8.15 5.05
C PHE A 3 2.08 8.84 3.72
N VAL A 4 1.31 8.16 2.88
CA VAL A 4 0.83 8.68 1.62
C VAL A 4 -0.67 8.47 1.54
N SER A 5 -1.35 9.45 0.94
CA SER A 5 -2.80 9.43 0.75
C SER A 5 -3.15 8.66 -0.52
N ILE A 6 -3.22 7.32 -0.43
CA ILE A 6 -3.61 6.41 -1.52
C ILE A 6 -4.62 5.42 -0.98
N GLN A 7 -5.70 5.20 -1.73
CA GLN A 7 -6.72 4.24 -1.34
C GLN A 7 -6.14 2.81 -1.28
N CYS A 8 -6.23 2.21 -0.11
CA CYS A 8 -5.90 0.83 0.13
C CYS A 8 -6.92 -0.09 -0.54
N LEU A 9 -6.43 -1.02 -1.37
CA LEU A 9 -7.28 -1.98 -2.06
C LEU A 9 -7.91 -3.03 -1.11
N HIS A 10 -7.40 -3.16 0.12
CA HIS A 10 -7.89 -4.13 1.10
C HIS A 10 -8.99 -3.57 2.01
N CYS A 11 -8.84 -2.31 2.44
CA CYS A 11 -9.74 -1.72 3.44
C CYS A 11 -10.39 -0.41 3.00
N GLY A 12 -10.04 0.13 1.83
CA GLY A 12 -10.57 1.39 1.30
C GLY A 12 -10.07 2.66 1.98
N GLN A 13 -9.26 2.57 3.05
CA GLN A 13 -8.68 3.74 3.70
C GLN A 13 -7.58 4.37 2.85
N HIS A 14 -7.40 5.69 2.98
CA HIS A 14 -6.42 6.42 2.18
C HIS A 14 -5.03 6.48 2.81
N GLU A 15 -4.87 6.06 4.06
CA GLU A 15 -3.57 6.16 4.73
C GLU A 15 -2.77 4.87 4.57
N VAL A 16 -1.71 4.92 3.77
CA VAL A 16 -0.81 3.79 3.53
C VAL A 16 0.64 4.26 3.57
N VAL A 17 1.59 3.34 3.75
CA VAL A 17 3.03 3.66 3.74
C VAL A 17 3.72 2.98 2.56
N LYS A 18 4.70 3.64 1.95
CA LYS A 18 5.53 3.04 0.90
C LYS A 18 6.39 1.91 1.49
N ARG A 19 6.39 0.74 0.85
CA ARG A 19 7.15 -0.45 1.27
C ARG A 19 7.91 -1.07 0.10
N GLY A 20 9.01 -0.45 -0.31
CA GLY A 20 9.88 -0.95 -1.37
C GLY A 20 9.20 -1.04 -2.74
N LYS A 21 9.88 -1.64 -3.71
CA LYS A 21 9.37 -1.86 -5.07
C LYS A 21 9.44 -3.35 -5.42
N THR A 22 8.63 -3.80 -6.37
CA THR A 22 8.81 -5.12 -6.99
C THR A 22 10.07 -5.13 -7.85
N SER A 23 10.50 -6.32 -8.27
CA SER A 23 11.57 -6.50 -9.26
C SER A 23 11.31 -5.75 -10.57
N ASP A 24 10.03 -5.62 -10.95
CA ASP A 24 9.55 -4.84 -12.10
C ASP A 24 9.46 -3.31 -11.84
N GLY A 25 9.89 -2.84 -10.66
CA GLY A 25 9.93 -1.42 -10.32
C GLY A 25 8.61 -0.82 -9.80
N LYS A 26 7.53 -1.61 -9.71
CA LYS A 26 6.24 -1.14 -9.20
C LYS A 26 6.29 -0.88 -7.70
N GLN A 27 5.73 0.24 -7.26
CA GLN A 27 5.71 0.61 -5.84
C GLN A 27 4.78 -0.32 -5.06
N ARG A 28 5.31 -0.94 -4.00
CA ARG A 28 4.50 -1.67 -3.02
C ARG A 28 4.14 -0.73 -1.88
N TYR A 29 2.91 -0.84 -1.40
CA TYR A 29 2.36 -0.09 -0.28
C TYR A 29 1.99 -1.06 0.83
N LEU A 30 1.97 -0.55 2.05
CA LEU A 30 1.52 -1.23 3.25
C LEU A 30 0.39 -0.42 3.86
N CYS A 31 -0.76 -1.05 4.01
CA CYS A 31 -1.91 -0.57 4.75
C CYS A 31 -1.53 -0.39 6.23
N THR A 32 -1.90 0.75 6.80
CA THR A 32 -1.67 1.05 8.23
C THR A 32 -2.72 0.40 9.13
N ASN A 33 -3.81 -0.12 8.55
CA ASN A 33 -4.87 -0.77 9.29
C ASN A 33 -4.40 -2.13 9.85
N ALA A 34 -4.26 -2.20 11.17
CA ALA A 34 -3.79 -3.37 11.90
C ALA A 34 -4.75 -4.58 11.86
N HIS A 35 -6.00 -4.40 11.41
CA HIS A 35 -6.96 -5.50 11.29
C HIS A 35 -6.66 -6.47 10.13
N PHE A 36 -5.78 -6.10 9.19
CA PHE A 36 -5.47 -6.91 8.02
C PHE A 36 -4.08 -7.55 8.13
N THR A 37 -4.03 -8.88 8.12
CA THR A 37 -2.79 -9.68 8.07
C THR A 37 -2.10 -9.64 6.71
N ALA A 38 -2.85 -9.48 5.62
CA ALA A 38 -2.36 -9.24 4.27
C ALA A 38 -2.43 -7.74 3.92
N ASN A 39 -1.60 -6.94 4.56
CA ASN A 39 -1.66 -5.48 4.51
C ASN A 39 -0.80 -4.87 3.39
N THR A 40 -0.07 -5.63 2.58
CA THR A 40 0.65 -5.05 1.43
C THR A 40 -0.10 -5.18 0.12
N PHE A 41 0.02 -4.18 -0.75
CA PHE A 41 -0.56 -4.20 -2.09
C PHE A 41 0.29 -3.37 -3.06
N ILE A 42 0.03 -3.54 -4.36
CA ILE A 42 0.62 -2.73 -5.43
C ILE A 42 -0.54 -2.01 -6.09
N VAL A 43 -0.42 -0.70 -6.28
CA VAL A 43 -1.40 0.05 -7.05
C VAL A 43 -1.07 -0.16 -8.53
N PRO A 44 -1.96 -0.73 -9.34
CA PRO A 44 -1.78 -0.72 -10.79
C PRO A 44 -1.88 0.74 -11.26
N THR A 45 -0.79 1.27 -11.82
CA THR A 45 -0.88 2.49 -12.64
C THR A 45 -1.71 2.15 -13.86
N VAL A 46 -2.90 2.77 -13.94
CA VAL A 46 -3.75 2.76 -15.15
C VAL A 46 -3.05 3.46 -16.31
#